data_AF-A0A162LAU6-F1
#
_entry.id   AF-A0A162LAU6-F1
#
_cell.length_a   1.000
_cell.length_b   1.000
_cell.length_c   1.000
_cell.angle_alpha   90.00
_cell.angle_beta   90.00
_cell.angle_gamma   90.00
#
_symmetry.space_group_name_H-M   'P 1'
#
loop_
_entity.id
_entity.type
_entity.pdbx_description
1 polymer ?
#
loop_
_entity_poly.entity_id
_entity_poly.type
_entity_poly.pdbx_seq_one_letter_code
_entity_poly.pdbx_strand_id
1 'polypeptide(L)'
;MKQISRNFEAYALFGITVLGLLFIPLVVVMTPKANAASPALPRCAEARTLDQVRSALEAQSGKVILGLHSAMETRVTDEGDYRRCVATVVTGGIDATVSYAIGWYDRENAVPFWAGDGLPISQ
;
A
#
# COMPACT_ATOMS: atom_id res chain seq x y z
N MET A 1 30.37 -17.99 63.11
CA MET A 1 29.36 -16.98 62.72
C MET A 1 30.12 -15.71 62.37
N LYS A 2 30.00 -15.02 61.22
CA LYS A 2 28.83 -14.73 60.39
C LYS A 2 29.34 -14.33 58.98
N GLN A 3 29.02 -15.12 57.96
CA GLN A 3 29.23 -14.86 56.53
C GLN A 3 28.06 -13.98 56.03
N ILE A 4 28.08 -12.66 56.25
CA ILE A 4 26.96 -11.79 55.79
C ILE A 4 27.47 -10.40 55.39
N SER A 5 28.48 -10.28 54.52
CA SER A 5 28.85 -8.96 54.01
C SER A 5 29.13 -8.88 52.51
N ARG A 6 29.22 -10.00 51.79
CA ARG A 6 29.53 -9.99 50.35
C ARG A 6 28.32 -10.01 49.40
N ASN A 7 27.11 -10.16 49.92
CA ASN A 7 25.92 -10.30 49.08
C ASN A 7 25.17 -8.98 48.84
N PHE A 8 25.54 -7.87 49.49
CA PHE A 8 24.74 -6.63 49.44
C PHE A 8 25.02 -5.76 48.22
N GLU A 9 26.23 -5.82 47.65
CA GLU A 9 26.59 -5.03 46.45
C GLU A 9 25.94 -5.56 45.17
N ALA A 10 25.65 -6.87 45.08
CA ALA A 10 25.08 -7.46 43.87
C ALA A 10 23.59 -7.10 43.64
N TYR A 11 22.85 -6.78 44.71
CA TYR A 11 21.42 -6.43 44.62
C TYR A 11 21.16 -4.94 44.39
N ALA A 12 22.10 -4.06 44.76
CA ALA A 12 21.95 -2.62 44.56
C ALA A 12 22.03 -2.21 43.07
N LEU A 13 22.81 -2.94 42.28
CA LEU A 13 22.98 -2.68 40.84
C LEU A 13 21.83 -3.21 39.97
N PHE A 14 21.11 -4.24 40.41
CA PHE A 14 20.00 -4.83 39.64
C PHE A 14 18.69 -4.02 39.74
N GLY A 15 18.50 -3.24 40.82
CA GLY A 15 17.29 -2.42 40.99
C GLY A 15 17.23 -1.20 40.06
N ILE A 16 18.39 -0.67 39.66
CA ILE A 16 18.48 0.57 38.88
C ILE A 16 18.29 0.30 37.38
N THR A 17 18.71 -0.86 36.88
CA THR A 17 18.57 -1.24 35.46
C THR A 17 17.14 -1.56 35.05
N VAL A 18 16.29 -2.09 35.96
CA VAL A 18 14.89 -2.38 35.64
C VAL A 18 14.02 -1.12 35.64
N LEU A 19 14.35 -0.12 36.47
CA LEU A 19 13.57 1.13 36.54
C LEU A 19 13.85 2.09 35.36
N GLY A 20 15.04 2.03 34.75
CA GLY A 20 15.43 2.88 33.63
C GLY A 20 14.81 2.48 32.27
N LEU A 21 14.35 1.24 32.12
CA LEU A 21 13.76 0.72 30.88
C LEU A 21 12.27 1.06 30.70
N LEU A 22 11.61 1.59 31.74
CA LEU A 22 10.18 1.92 31.72
C LEU A 22 9.89 3.36 31.27
N PHE A 23 10.91 4.19 31.09
CA PHE A 23 10.78 5.58 30.65
C PHE A 23 11.40 5.78 29.27
N ILE A 24 10.99 4.98 28.28
CA ILE A 24 11.07 5.43 26.89
C ILE A 24 9.89 6.39 26.74
N PRO A 25 10.09 7.72 26.68
CA PRO A 25 9.01 8.61 26.28
C PRO A 25 8.63 8.17 24.87
N LEU A 26 7.45 7.58 24.74
CA LEU A 26 6.81 7.35 23.45
C LEU A 26 6.44 8.75 22.94
N VAL A 27 7.41 9.43 22.33
CA VAL A 27 7.18 10.70 21.66
C VAL A 27 6.40 10.34 20.41
N VAL A 28 5.08 10.23 20.55
CA VAL A 28 4.17 10.24 19.43
C VAL A 28 4.29 11.65 18.87
N VAL A 29 5.20 11.82 17.92
CA VAL A 29 5.25 13.02 17.09
C VAL A 29 3.95 13.01 16.30
N MET A 30 2.91 13.61 16.87
CA MET A 30 1.77 14.08 16.11
C MET A 30 2.33 15.15 15.19
N THR A 31 2.70 14.75 13.97
CA THR A 31 2.95 15.73 12.92
C THR A 31 1.66 16.52 12.78
N PRO A 32 1.68 17.85 13.03
CA PRO A 32 0.53 18.66 12.66
C PRO A 32 0.30 18.41 11.17
N LYS A 33 -0.95 18.17 10.79
CA LYS A 33 -1.42 17.92 9.43
C LYS A 33 -1.04 19.13 8.57
N ALA A 34 0.23 19.18 8.16
CA ALA A 34 0.85 20.29 7.49
C ALA A 34 0.34 20.24 6.06
N ASN A 35 -0.69 21.05 5.75
CA ASN A 35 -1.22 21.32 4.42
C ASN A 35 -0.86 20.24 3.40
N ALA A 36 -1.30 19.00 3.64
CA ALA A 36 -1.00 17.92 2.74
C ALA A 36 -1.74 18.29 1.46
N ALA A 37 -1.00 18.45 0.36
CA ALA A 37 -1.60 18.61 -0.96
C ALA A 37 -2.68 17.53 -1.09
N SER A 38 -3.87 17.91 -1.58
CA SER A 38 -4.98 16.97 -1.73
C SER A 38 -4.45 15.68 -2.38
N PRO A 39 -4.77 14.51 -1.83
CA PRO A 39 -4.19 13.26 -2.30
C PRO A 39 -4.50 13.10 -3.79
N ALA A 40 -3.46 12.79 -4.56
CA ALA A 40 -3.57 12.53 -5.99
C ALA A 40 -3.83 11.05 -6.23
N LEU A 41 -4.68 10.72 -7.21
CA LEU A 41 -4.90 9.32 -7.59
C LEU A 41 -3.58 8.69 -8.09
N PRO A 42 -3.37 7.39 -7.79
CA PRO A 42 -2.28 6.60 -8.37
C PRO A 42 -2.24 6.72 -9.89
N ARG A 43 -1.04 6.65 -10.47
CA ARG A 43 -0.90 6.71 -11.95
C ARG A 43 -1.29 5.38 -12.60
N CYS A 44 -1.72 5.44 -13.86
CA CYS A 44 -2.08 4.22 -14.61
C CYS A 44 -0.90 3.25 -14.69
N ALA A 45 0.31 3.75 -15.00
CA ALA A 45 1.52 2.95 -15.14
C ALA A 45 2.30 2.75 -13.82
N GLU A 46 1.72 3.12 -12.68
CA GLU A 46 2.37 2.90 -11.39
C GLU A 46 2.41 1.40 -11.07
N ALA A 47 3.55 0.88 -10.60
CA ALA A 47 3.74 -0.55 -10.38
C ALA A 47 2.66 -1.16 -9.47
N ARG A 48 2.27 -0.45 -8.41
CA ARG A 48 1.20 -0.88 -7.50
C ARG A 48 -0.17 -0.94 -8.18
N THR A 49 -0.48 0.02 -9.04
CA THR A 49 -1.72 0.02 -9.85
C THR A 49 -1.76 -1.19 -10.77
N LEU A 50 -0.66 -1.45 -11.49
CA LEU A 50 -0.58 -2.59 -12.42
C LEU A 50 -0.70 -3.92 -11.68
N ASP A 51 -0.14 -4.03 -10.48
CA ASP A 51 -0.24 -5.23 -9.63
C ASP A 51 -1.68 -5.51 -9.16
N GLN A 52 -2.40 -4.46 -8.75
CA GLN A 52 -3.81 -4.56 -8.35
C GLN A 52 -4.69 -4.98 -9.53
N VAL A 53 -4.50 -4.34 -10.70
CA VAL A 53 -5.26 -4.66 -11.91
C VAL A 53 -4.96 -6.08 -12.38
N ARG A 54 -3.69 -6.49 -12.38
CA ARG A 54 -3.28 -7.86 -12.68
C ARG A 54 -3.98 -8.87 -11.78
N SER A 55 -3.88 -8.69 -10.46
CA SER A 55 -4.49 -9.59 -9.48
C SER A 55 -6.01 -9.71 -9.67
N ALA A 56 -6.68 -8.59 -9.97
CA ALA A 56 -8.11 -8.59 -10.25
C ALA A 56 -8.46 -9.33 -11.55
N LEU A 57 -7.69 -9.13 -12.62
CA LEU A 57 -7.88 -9.83 -13.89
C LEU A 57 -7.66 -11.34 -13.77
N GLU A 58 -6.63 -11.77 -13.02
CA GLU A 58 -6.39 -13.18 -12.74
C GLU A 58 -7.53 -13.80 -11.95
N ALA A 59 -7.99 -13.12 -10.89
CA ALA A 59 -9.11 -13.58 -10.06
C ALA A 59 -10.43 -13.67 -10.86
N GLN A 60 -10.68 -12.73 -11.75
CA GLN A 60 -11.91 -12.69 -12.55
C GLN A 60 -11.90 -13.72 -13.68
N SER A 61 -10.77 -13.89 -14.37
CA SER A 61 -10.69 -14.71 -15.59
C SER A 61 -10.20 -16.13 -15.35
N GLY A 62 -9.56 -16.40 -14.20
CA GLY A 62 -8.87 -17.67 -13.92
C GLY A 62 -7.63 -17.91 -14.81
N LYS A 63 -7.20 -16.91 -15.59
CA LYS A 63 -6.03 -16.99 -16.47
C LYS A 63 -4.84 -16.29 -15.81
N VAL A 64 -3.65 -16.83 -16.02
CA VAL A 64 -2.39 -16.18 -15.61
C VAL A 64 -2.10 -15.00 -16.54
N ILE A 65 -1.82 -13.84 -15.95
CA ILE A 65 -1.39 -12.65 -16.68
C ILE A 65 0.13 -12.61 -16.69
N LEU A 66 0.73 -12.71 -17.88
CA LEU A 66 2.18 -12.70 -18.07
C LEU A 66 2.75 -11.26 -18.01
N GLY A 67 1.95 -10.27 -18.37
CA GLY A 67 2.37 -8.88 -18.35
C GLY A 67 1.21 -7.90 -18.50
N LEU A 68 1.39 -6.72 -17.94
CA LEU A 68 0.51 -5.56 -18.12
C LEU A 68 1.39 -4.35 -18.42
N HIS A 69 1.30 -3.82 -19.63
CA HIS A 69 2.20 -2.77 -20.12
C HIS A 69 1.46 -1.72 -20.96
N SER A 70 2.20 -0.70 -21.40
CA SER A 70 1.66 0.42 -22.20
C SER A 70 0.48 1.13 -21.54
N ALA A 71 0.45 1.13 -20.20
CA ALA A 71 -0.64 1.72 -19.44
C ALA A 71 -0.66 3.25 -19.61
N MET A 72 -1.75 3.78 -20.12
CA MET A 72 -1.88 5.22 -20.42
C MET A 72 -3.22 5.77 -19.95
N GLU A 73 -3.21 7.04 -19.58
CA GLU A 73 -4.39 7.81 -19.18
C GLU A 73 -5.19 8.17 -20.43
N THR A 74 -6.47 7.81 -20.45
CA THR A 74 -7.41 8.20 -21.52
C THR A 74 -8.33 9.34 -21.10
N ARG A 75 -8.60 9.45 -19.80
CA ARG A 75 -9.41 10.52 -19.24
C ARG A 75 -9.11 10.70 -17.75
N VAL A 76 -9.07 11.94 -17.30
CA VAL A 76 -9.06 12.31 -15.89
C VAL A 76 -10.21 13.29 -15.67
N THR A 77 -10.97 13.16 -14.59
CA THR A 77 -11.97 14.18 -14.23
C THR A 77 -11.27 15.44 -13.70
N ASP A 78 -11.87 16.61 -13.91
CA ASP A 78 -11.25 17.90 -13.58
C ASP A 78 -10.86 18.01 -12.09
N GLU A 79 -11.59 17.34 -11.21
CA GLU A 79 -11.36 17.33 -9.76
C GLU A 79 -10.37 16.23 -9.29
N GLY A 80 -9.90 15.40 -10.22
CA GLY A 80 -8.94 14.32 -9.95
C GLY A 80 -9.52 13.14 -9.17
N ASP A 81 -10.84 13.03 -9.07
CA ASP A 81 -11.54 11.96 -8.34
C ASP A 81 -11.64 10.65 -9.10
N TYR A 82 -11.43 10.71 -10.41
CA TYR A 82 -11.56 9.57 -11.29
C TYR A 82 -10.56 9.65 -12.43
N ARG A 83 -9.95 8.52 -12.75
CA ARG A 83 -8.99 8.35 -13.82
C ARG A 83 -9.32 7.09 -14.60
N ARG A 84 -9.44 7.20 -15.93
CA ARG A 84 -9.61 6.07 -16.83
C ARG A 84 -8.30 5.77 -17.54
N CYS A 85 -7.94 4.50 -17.54
CA CYS A 85 -6.72 3.96 -18.07
C CYS A 85 -7.03 2.90 -19.14
N VAL A 86 -6.12 2.74 -20.08
CA VAL A 86 -6.04 1.56 -20.94
C VAL A 86 -4.66 0.95 -20.82
N ALA A 87 -4.57 -0.36 -20.89
CA ALA A 87 -3.31 -1.09 -20.90
C ALA A 87 -3.39 -2.28 -21.86
N THR A 88 -2.22 -2.74 -22.31
CA THR A 88 -2.08 -4.00 -23.01
C THR A 88 -1.79 -5.09 -21.99
N VAL A 89 -2.61 -6.15 -22.01
CA VAL A 89 -2.44 -7.33 -21.19
C VAL A 89 -1.96 -8.49 -22.05
N VAL A 90 -0.94 -9.18 -21.57
CA VAL A 90 -0.36 -10.36 -22.21
C VAL A 90 -0.79 -11.58 -21.41
N THR A 91 -1.47 -12.50 -22.07
CA THR A 91 -1.81 -13.83 -21.53
C THR A 91 -1.12 -14.89 -22.37
N GLY A 92 -1.08 -16.16 -21.92
CA GLY A 92 -0.31 -17.27 -22.52
C GLY A 92 -0.69 -17.69 -23.95
N GLY A 93 -0.72 -16.75 -24.90
CA GLY A 93 -1.01 -16.95 -26.31
C GLY A 93 -1.60 -15.72 -27.01
N ILE A 94 -2.06 -14.69 -26.29
CA ILE A 94 -2.69 -13.50 -26.89
C ILE A 94 -2.39 -12.22 -26.10
N ASP A 95 -2.28 -11.13 -26.85
CA ASP A 95 -2.29 -9.76 -26.34
C ASP A 95 -3.70 -9.19 -26.48
N ALA A 96 -4.19 -8.53 -25.44
CA ALA A 96 -5.48 -7.87 -25.44
C ALA A 96 -5.36 -6.45 -24.90
N THR A 97 -6.27 -5.57 -25.30
CA THR A 97 -6.42 -4.26 -24.67
C THR A 97 -7.47 -4.36 -23.57
N VAL A 98 -7.15 -3.84 -22.40
CA VAL A 98 -8.07 -3.76 -21.26
C VAL A 98 -8.23 -2.32 -20.81
N SER A 99 -9.45 -1.96 -20.45
CA SER A 99 -9.79 -0.70 -19.79
C SER A 99 -10.00 -0.91 -18.30
N TYR A 100 -9.47 0.02 -17.52
CA TYR A 100 -9.71 0.09 -16.09
C TYR A 100 -9.80 1.54 -15.64
N ALA A 101 -10.34 1.73 -14.44
CA ALA A 101 -10.56 3.01 -13.80
C ALA A 101 -9.98 2.97 -12.39
N ILE A 102 -9.47 4.11 -11.96
CA ILE A 102 -8.97 4.38 -10.62
C ILE A 102 -9.82 5.52 -10.06
N GLY A 103 -10.36 5.36 -8.86
CA GLY A 103 -11.11 6.42 -8.18
C GLY A 103 -10.94 6.34 -6.67
N TRP A 104 -11.53 7.28 -5.94
CA TRP A 104 -11.51 7.26 -4.49
C TRP A 104 -12.64 6.43 -3.92
N TYR A 105 -12.29 5.48 -3.05
CA TYR A 105 -13.25 4.87 -2.13
C TYR A 105 -13.43 5.76 -0.90
N ASP A 106 -12.31 6.26 -0.37
CA ASP A 106 -12.27 7.25 0.70
C ASP A 106 -11.15 8.26 0.40
N ARG A 107 -11.55 9.46 -0.04
CA ARG A 107 -10.61 10.52 -0.44
C ARG A 107 -9.88 11.11 0.76
N GLU A 108 -10.53 11.22 1.91
CA GLU A 108 -9.95 11.84 3.11
C GLU A 108 -8.79 11.00 3.68
N ASN A 109 -8.90 9.68 3.54
CA ASN A 109 -7.88 8.72 3.95
C ASN A 109 -7.00 8.21 2.80
N ALA A 110 -7.12 8.79 1.60
CA ALA A 110 -6.36 8.42 0.41
C ALA A 110 -6.45 6.91 0.07
N VAL A 111 -7.66 6.35 0.16
CA VAL A 111 -7.96 4.96 -0.18
C VAL A 111 -8.56 4.90 -1.58
N PRO A 112 -7.79 4.47 -2.60
CA PRO A 112 -8.31 4.30 -3.96
C PRO A 112 -9.03 2.96 -4.13
N PHE A 113 -9.88 2.88 -5.15
CA PHE A 113 -10.39 1.63 -5.74
C PHE A 113 -9.95 1.49 -7.19
N TRP A 114 -9.98 0.25 -7.69
CA TRP A 114 -9.79 -0.09 -9.10
C TRP A 114 -11.00 -0.86 -9.61
N ALA A 115 -11.46 -0.54 -10.81
CA ALA A 115 -12.55 -1.24 -11.48
C ALA A 115 -12.26 -1.35 -12.98
N GLY A 116 -12.69 -2.41 -13.66
CA GLY A 116 -12.40 -2.59 -15.09
C GLY A 116 -13.29 -3.62 -15.75
N ASP A 117 -13.23 -3.66 -17.07
CA ASP A 117 -14.15 -4.46 -17.91
C ASP A 117 -13.79 -5.95 -17.95
N GLY A 118 -12.58 -6.31 -17.49
CA GLY A 118 -12.07 -7.68 -17.51
C GLY A 118 -11.38 -8.04 -18.82
N LEU A 119 -10.97 -9.31 -18.95
CA LEU A 119 -10.42 -9.82 -20.21
C LEU A 119 -11.54 -10.04 -21.23
N PRO A 120 -11.31 -9.76 -22.52
CA PRO A 120 -12.27 -10.11 -23.56
C PRO A 120 -12.53 -11.61 -23.58
N ILE A 121 -13.79 -12.00 -23.73
CA ILE A 121 -14.20 -13.39 -23.87
C ILE A 121 -13.71 -13.86 -25.26
N SER A 122 -12.92 -14.92 -25.29
CA SER A 122 -12.58 -15.58 -26.56
C SER A 122 -13.87 -16.18 -27.12
N GLN A 123 -14.31 -15.71 -28.28
CA GLN A 123 -15.35 -16.39 -29.07
C GLN A 123 -14.79 -17.70 -29.62
#